data_AF-A0A822EBW4-F1
#
_entry.id   AF-A0A822EBW4-F1
#
_cell.length_a   1.000
_cell.length_b   1.000
_cell.length_c   1.000
_cell.angle_alpha   90.00
_cell.angle_beta   90.00
_cell.angle_gamma   90.00
#
_symmetry.space_group_name_H-M   'P 1'
#
loop_
_entity.id
_entity.type
_entity.pdbx_description
1 polymer ?
#
loop_
_entity_poly.entity_id
_entity_poly.type
_entity_poly.pdbx_seq_one_letter_code
_entity_poly.pdbx_strand_id
1 'polypeptide(L)'
;DQMAVLSKEFADDPCSKPKRQQMIVAARALLTSVTHLLIIADLVDVQLILKSIRLVEDDLQHIHDASNQEELVHFYKQYGKDIVDLSQYAQRRQHDLVDRLEQENLAAARGTIKRTSMMLLTTSKAYLRHPELPYARENRDFVYNQVRDAVGVISAIMQGRPIPPTQTLKLDSSLSSVGDLTRALNEFDRIVMMKPQKFNEQIIRPQLEERLESIISGAALLADSLSTREDRRDRIVQECNAVRQALQDLLDEYIQYSRKKSSDENVNAKIQAMQTKTRDLRKQYD
;
A
#
# COMPACT_ATOMS: atom_id res chain seq x y z
N ASP A 1 -23.74 30.62 7.47
CA ASP A 1 -24.81 31.04 8.40
C ASP A 1 -26.13 30.29 8.26
N GLN A 2 -26.59 29.93 7.05
CA GLN A 2 -27.89 29.25 6.86
C GLN A 2 -28.07 27.94 7.66
N MET A 3 -27.03 27.10 7.75
CA MET A 3 -27.09 25.86 8.53
C MET A 3 -27.32 26.13 10.03
N ALA A 4 -26.61 27.12 10.59
CA ALA A 4 -26.74 27.45 12.02
C ALA A 4 -28.15 27.93 12.37
N VAL A 5 -28.76 28.74 11.50
CA VAL A 5 -30.14 29.23 11.67
C VAL A 5 -31.14 28.09 11.60
N LEU A 6 -31.11 27.28 10.55
CA LEU A 6 -32.09 26.19 10.36
C LEU A 6 -31.92 25.06 11.38
N SER A 7 -30.69 24.81 11.86
CA SER A 7 -30.45 23.90 12.99
C SER A 7 -31.07 24.40 14.28
N LYS A 8 -31.01 25.71 14.55
CA LYS A 8 -31.64 26.30 15.73
C LYS A 8 -33.17 26.23 15.64
N GLU A 9 -33.74 26.59 14.49
CA GLU A 9 -35.18 26.51 14.25
C GLU A 9 -35.74 25.09 14.39
N PHE A 10 -34.97 24.08 13.96
CA PHE A 10 -35.31 22.67 14.19
C PHE A 10 -35.14 22.26 15.65
N ALA A 11 -34.10 22.75 16.34
CA ALA A 11 -33.89 22.44 17.76
C ALA A 11 -35.03 22.97 18.64
N ASP A 12 -35.58 24.13 18.30
CA ASP A 12 -36.73 24.75 18.97
C ASP A 12 -38.06 24.00 18.68
N ASP A 13 -38.11 23.17 17.62
CA ASP A 13 -39.30 22.41 17.20
C ASP A 13 -38.94 21.08 16.49
N PRO A 14 -38.49 20.07 17.26
CA PRO A 14 -37.88 18.85 16.70
C PRO A 14 -38.88 17.90 16.05
N CYS A 15 -40.18 18.05 16.30
CA CYS A 15 -41.23 17.24 15.70
C CYS A 15 -41.64 17.74 14.31
N SER A 16 -41.17 18.93 13.91
CA SER A 16 -41.51 19.54 12.62
C SER A 16 -40.76 18.90 11.47
N LYS A 17 -41.48 18.07 10.69
CA LYS A 17 -41.01 17.49 9.43
C LYS A 17 -40.46 18.52 8.43
N PRO A 18 -41.11 19.67 8.16
CA PRO A 18 -40.58 20.64 7.20
C PRO A 18 -39.29 21.31 7.67
N LYS A 19 -39.18 21.68 8.94
CA LYS A 19 -37.94 22.26 9.51
C LYS A 19 -36.78 21.26 9.47
N ARG A 20 -37.05 20.00 9.81
CA ARG A 20 -36.09 18.90 9.65
C ARG A 20 -35.58 18.80 8.20
N GLN A 21 -36.49 18.83 7.22
CA GLN A 21 -36.13 18.72 5.81
C GLN A 21 -35.28 19.90 5.34
N GLN A 22 -35.64 21.13 5.73
CA GLN A 22 -34.87 22.33 5.39
C GLN A 22 -33.47 22.29 6.01
N MET A 23 -33.36 21.90 7.28
CA MET A 23 -32.07 21.68 7.94
C MET A 23 -31.22 20.62 7.21
N ILE A 24 -31.81 19.49 6.79
CA ILE A 24 -31.08 18.45 6.04
C ILE A 24 -30.55 18.99 4.70
N VAL A 25 -31.34 19.79 3.98
CA VAL A 25 -30.90 20.41 2.72
C VAL A 25 -29.73 21.35 2.95
N ALA A 26 -29.81 22.22 3.98
CA ALA A 26 -28.71 23.12 4.32
C ALA A 26 -27.47 22.38 4.82
N ALA A 27 -27.63 21.27 5.57
CA ALA A 27 -26.52 20.42 6.01
C ALA A 27 -25.79 19.77 4.82
N ARG A 28 -26.53 19.28 3.82
CA ARG A 28 -25.96 18.73 2.59
C ARG A 28 -25.20 19.79 1.79
N ALA A 29 -25.78 20.98 1.64
CA ALA A 29 -25.11 22.10 0.96
C ALA A 29 -23.81 22.49 1.68
N LEU A 30 -23.85 22.59 3.02
CA LEU A 30 -22.66 22.86 3.83
C LEU A 30 -21.60 21.77 3.65
N LEU A 31 -21.99 20.49 3.71
CA LEU A 31 -21.07 19.37 3.50
C LEU A 31 -20.40 19.48 2.13
N THR A 32 -21.15 19.73 1.06
CA THR A 32 -20.58 19.93 -0.29
C THR A 32 -19.59 21.09 -0.33
N SER A 33 -19.93 22.25 0.25
CA SER A 33 -19.02 23.41 0.29
C SER A 33 -17.74 23.12 1.07
N VAL A 34 -17.85 22.46 2.23
CA VAL A 34 -16.70 22.09 3.06
C VAL A 34 -15.83 21.05 2.33
N THR A 35 -16.44 20.05 1.69
CA THR A 35 -15.70 19.06 0.88
C THR A 35 -14.95 19.74 -0.26
N HIS A 36 -15.56 20.69 -0.99
CA HIS A 36 -14.87 21.44 -2.03
C HIS A 36 -13.69 22.26 -1.48
N LEU A 37 -13.85 22.90 -0.32
CA LEU A 37 -12.76 23.62 0.34
C LEU A 37 -11.60 22.69 0.69
N LEU A 38 -11.89 21.52 1.27
CA LEU A 38 -10.88 20.53 1.64
C LEU A 38 -10.15 19.96 0.42
N ILE A 39 -10.86 19.71 -0.69
CA ILE A 39 -10.25 19.25 -1.95
C ILE A 39 -9.30 20.32 -2.52
N ILE A 40 -9.69 21.60 -2.48
CA ILE A 40 -8.82 22.69 -2.96
C ILE A 40 -7.59 22.83 -2.05
N ALA A 41 -7.76 22.73 -0.74
CA ALA A 41 -6.64 22.76 0.21
C ALA A 41 -5.66 21.60 -0.07
N ASP A 42 -6.17 20.39 -0.27
CA ASP A 42 -5.37 19.20 -0.63
C ASP A 42 -4.59 19.42 -1.92
N LEU A 43 -5.23 19.99 -2.95
CA LEU A 43 -4.57 20.29 -4.22
C LEU A 43 -3.42 21.28 -4.04
N VAL A 44 -3.56 22.28 -3.17
CA VAL A 44 -2.50 23.25 -2.86
C VAL A 44 -1.33 22.55 -2.15
N ASP A 45 -1.61 21.66 -1.20
CA ASP A 45 -0.57 20.88 -0.51
C ASP A 45 0.20 19.98 -1.48
N VAL A 46 -0.49 19.31 -2.41
CA VAL A 46 0.15 18.53 -3.49
C VAL A 46 1.04 19.41 -4.37
N GLN A 47 0.58 20.60 -4.76
CA GLN A 47 1.39 21.54 -5.54
C GLN A 47 2.63 22.03 -4.77
N LEU A 48 2.52 22.25 -3.46
CA LEU A 48 3.65 22.61 -2.61
C LEU A 48 4.70 21.48 -2.59
N ILE A 49 4.26 20.23 -2.45
CA ILE A 49 5.14 19.06 -2.52
C ILE A 49 5.83 18.98 -3.89
N LEU A 50 5.08 19.10 -4.98
CA LEU A 50 5.64 19.06 -6.34
C LEU A 50 6.66 20.18 -6.59
N LYS A 51 6.44 21.37 -6.02
CA LYS A 51 7.43 22.46 -6.07
C LYS A 51 8.69 22.10 -5.28
N SER A 52 8.54 21.55 -4.08
CA SER A 52 9.66 21.11 -3.25
C SER A 52 10.48 20.00 -3.93
N ILE A 53 9.82 19.09 -4.65
CA ILE A 53 10.47 18.04 -5.46
C ILE A 53 11.39 18.67 -6.51
N ARG A 54 10.90 19.65 -7.27
CA ARG A 54 11.71 20.30 -8.32
C ARG A 54 12.95 20.99 -7.75
N LEU A 55 12.80 21.68 -6.62
CA LEU A 55 13.95 22.31 -5.94
C LEU A 55 15.00 21.26 -5.55
N VAL A 56 14.56 20.14 -4.98
CA VAL A 56 15.45 19.03 -4.62
C VAL A 56 16.11 18.39 -5.85
N GLU A 57 15.39 18.21 -6.95
CA GLU A 57 15.93 17.68 -8.21
C GLU A 57 17.01 18.60 -8.79
N ASP A 58 16.76 19.92 -8.81
CA ASP A 58 17.71 20.93 -9.28
C ASP A 58 18.96 20.95 -8.39
N ASP A 59 18.79 20.97 -7.07
CA ASP A 59 19.89 20.92 -6.09
C ASP A 59 20.72 19.63 -6.23
N LEU A 60 20.06 18.50 -6.44
CA LEU A 60 20.70 17.21 -6.62
C LEU A 60 21.56 17.21 -7.89
N GLN A 61 21.05 17.78 -8.99
CA GLN A 61 21.80 17.96 -10.24
C GLN A 61 23.03 18.86 -10.04
N HIS A 62 22.89 19.98 -9.31
CA HIS A 62 24.02 20.84 -8.97
C HIS A 62 25.09 20.14 -8.13
N ILE A 63 24.70 19.27 -7.20
CA ILE A 63 25.65 18.43 -6.44
C ILE A 63 26.42 17.48 -7.36
N HIS A 64 25.75 16.87 -8.33
CA HIS A 64 26.37 15.94 -9.27
C HIS A 64 27.36 16.62 -10.22
N ASP A 65 27.04 17.85 -10.64
CA ASP A 65 27.83 18.63 -11.60
C ASP A 65 28.89 19.53 -10.95
N ALA A 66 28.95 19.57 -9.61
CA ALA A 66 29.96 20.31 -8.87
C ALA A 66 31.37 19.95 -9.33
N SER A 67 32.20 20.96 -9.61
CA SER A 67 33.55 20.74 -10.16
C SER A 67 34.64 20.78 -9.10
N ASN A 68 34.33 21.28 -7.90
CA ASN A 68 35.27 21.38 -6.79
C ASN A 68 34.58 21.20 -5.42
N GLN A 69 35.39 21.00 -4.38
CA GLN A 69 34.87 20.67 -3.05
C GLN A 69 34.12 21.85 -2.39
N GLU A 70 34.44 23.09 -2.75
CA GLU A 70 33.78 24.29 -2.21
C GLU A 70 32.36 24.43 -2.76
N GLU A 71 32.20 24.34 -4.09
CA GLU A 71 30.90 24.26 -4.77
C GLU A 71 30.04 23.13 -4.23
N LEU A 72 30.61 21.92 -4.09
CA LEU A 72 29.90 20.78 -3.55
C LEU A 72 29.34 21.06 -2.16
N VAL A 73 30.12 21.65 -1.26
CA VAL A 73 29.67 21.96 0.10
C VAL A 73 28.61 23.06 0.09
N HIS A 74 28.73 24.04 -0.81
CA HIS A 74 27.74 25.08 -1.01
C HIS A 74 26.38 24.50 -1.46
N PHE A 75 26.36 23.73 -2.55
CA PHE A 75 25.13 23.10 -3.07
C PHE A 75 24.53 22.11 -2.07
N TYR A 76 25.36 21.31 -1.41
CA TYR A 76 24.89 20.36 -0.39
C TYR A 76 24.22 21.04 0.81
N LYS A 77 24.66 22.26 1.18
CA LYS A 77 24.02 23.04 2.25
C LYS A 77 22.61 23.50 1.86
N GLN A 78 22.39 23.83 0.59
CA GLN A 78 21.07 24.22 0.08
C GLN A 78 20.16 22.99 -0.03
N TYR A 79 20.64 21.93 -0.70
CA TYR A 79 19.99 20.62 -0.77
C TYR A 79 19.55 20.11 0.61
N GLY A 80 20.40 20.25 1.63
CA GLY A 80 20.10 19.81 2.99
C GLY A 80 18.89 20.49 3.62
N LYS A 81 18.55 21.72 3.22
CA LYS A 81 17.31 22.39 3.66
C LYS A 81 16.12 21.88 2.87
N ASP A 82 16.24 21.89 1.54
CA ASP A 82 15.13 21.60 0.64
C ASP A 82 14.69 20.13 0.74
N ILE A 83 15.63 19.20 1.00
CA ILE A 83 15.33 17.79 1.24
C ILE A 83 14.65 17.53 2.59
N VAL A 84 14.94 18.35 3.62
CA VAL A 84 14.28 18.26 4.92
C VAL A 84 12.84 18.72 4.81
N ASP A 85 12.60 19.82 4.10
CA ASP A 85 11.25 20.32 3.82
C ASP A 85 10.44 19.29 3.01
N LEU A 86 11.02 18.74 1.94
CA LEU A 86 10.39 17.67 1.15
C LEU A 86 10.03 16.46 2.02
N SER A 87 10.94 16.03 2.90
CA SER A 87 10.71 14.88 3.79
C SER A 87 9.58 15.14 4.79
N GLN A 88 9.43 16.37 5.27
CA GLN A 88 8.33 16.78 6.15
C GLN A 88 7.00 16.84 5.41
N TYR A 89 6.95 17.42 4.21
CA TYR A 89 5.72 17.44 3.42
C TYR A 89 5.28 16.02 3.03
N ALA A 90 6.22 15.18 2.60
CA ALA A 90 5.96 13.77 2.31
C ALA A 90 5.47 13.01 3.56
N GLN A 91 5.95 13.35 4.77
CA GLN A 91 5.45 12.75 6.01
C GLN A 91 3.97 13.07 6.25
N ARG A 92 3.59 14.34 6.09
CA ARG A 92 2.19 14.76 6.31
C ARG A 92 1.29 14.06 5.30
N ARG A 93 1.68 14.10 4.03
CA ARG A 93 0.94 13.44 2.95
C ARG A 93 0.79 11.93 3.16
N GLN A 94 1.79 11.27 3.74
CA GLN A 94 1.70 9.85 4.08
C GLN A 94 0.49 9.52 4.98
N HIS A 95 0.09 10.44 5.87
CA HIS A 95 -1.07 10.24 6.74
C HIS A 95 -2.41 10.49 6.03
N ASP A 96 -2.40 11.31 4.98
CA ASP A 96 -3.61 11.70 4.23
C ASP A 96 -3.94 10.72 3.10
N LEU A 97 -2.95 9.94 2.63
CA LEU A 97 -3.16 8.92 1.60
C LEU A 97 -4.08 7.81 2.10
N VAL A 98 -4.98 7.34 1.23
CA VAL A 98 -5.90 6.24 1.56
C VAL A 98 -5.29 4.89 1.21
N ASP A 99 -4.54 4.79 0.10
CA ASP A 99 -3.90 3.54 -0.32
C ASP A 99 -2.68 3.24 0.56
N ARG A 100 -2.76 2.11 1.25
CA ARG A 100 -1.70 1.62 2.12
C ARG A 100 -0.40 1.35 1.37
N LEU A 101 -0.47 0.88 0.12
CA LEU A 101 0.72 0.63 -0.67
C LEU A 101 1.45 1.94 -0.99
N GLU A 102 0.71 3.00 -1.32
CA GLU A 102 1.29 4.34 -1.52
C GLU A 102 1.88 4.88 -0.21
N GLN A 103 1.23 4.67 0.94
CA GLN A 103 1.78 5.06 2.23
C GLN A 103 3.13 4.36 2.52
N GLU A 104 3.22 3.05 2.28
CA GLU A 104 4.43 2.25 2.50
C GLU A 104 5.54 2.65 1.53
N ASN A 105 5.23 2.86 0.25
CA ASN A 105 6.19 3.35 -0.75
C ASN A 105 6.71 4.75 -0.40
N LEU A 106 5.83 5.65 0.05
CA LEU A 106 6.23 6.99 0.47
C LEU A 106 7.12 6.96 1.72
N ALA A 107 6.80 6.09 2.69
CA ALA A 107 7.64 5.87 3.87
C ALA A 107 9.04 5.34 3.48
N ALA A 108 9.08 4.40 2.54
CA ALA A 108 10.33 3.80 2.06
C ALA A 108 11.20 4.80 1.28
N ALA A 109 10.59 5.61 0.41
CA ALA A 109 11.27 6.71 -0.28
C ALA A 109 11.90 7.70 0.70
N ARG A 110 11.15 8.13 1.73
CA ARG A 110 11.66 8.97 2.81
C ARG A 110 12.80 8.31 3.59
N GLY A 111 12.70 7.00 3.85
CA GLY A 111 13.75 6.21 4.47
C GLY A 111 15.05 6.19 3.65
N THR A 112 14.93 6.05 2.33
CA THR A 112 16.06 6.13 1.39
C THR A 112 16.71 7.50 1.42
N ILE A 113 15.93 8.59 1.32
CA ILE A 113 16.42 9.97 1.43
C ILE A 113 17.21 10.19 2.73
N LYS A 114 16.68 9.71 3.87
CA LYS A 114 17.36 9.84 5.16
C LYS A 114 18.69 9.07 5.19
N ARG A 115 18.70 7.84 4.66
CA ARG A 115 19.89 6.98 4.60
C ARG A 115 20.97 7.58 3.69
N THR A 116 20.59 8.11 2.53
CA THR A 116 21.52 8.63 1.51
C THR A 116 22.04 10.03 1.80
N SER A 117 21.41 10.79 2.72
CA SER A 117 21.78 12.17 3.07
C SER A 117 23.30 12.37 3.17
N MET A 118 23.96 11.75 4.17
CA MET A 118 25.41 11.92 4.34
C MET A 118 26.22 11.18 3.27
N MET A 119 25.71 10.07 2.74
CA MET A 119 26.41 9.29 1.72
C MET A 119 26.64 10.09 0.45
N LEU A 120 25.66 10.90 0.03
CA LEU A 120 25.76 11.74 -1.16
C LEU A 120 26.94 12.72 -1.06
N LEU A 121 27.12 13.34 0.11
CA LEU A 121 28.24 14.26 0.35
C LEU A 121 29.57 13.51 0.33
N THR A 122 29.67 12.37 1.00
CA THR A 122 30.95 11.66 1.16
C THR A 122 31.40 11.01 -0.15
N THR A 123 30.50 10.40 -0.92
CA THR A 123 30.83 9.83 -2.23
C THR A 123 31.19 10.90 -3.25
N SER A 124 30.47 12.02 -3.26
CA SER A 124 30.79 13.16 -4.15
C SER A 124 32.15 13.78 -3.81
N LYS A 125 32.49 13.93 -2.52
CA LYS A 125 33.82 14.38 -2.08
C LYS A 125 34.92 13.41 -2.47
N ALA A 126 34.68 12.11 -2.35
CA ALA A 126 35.66 11.10 -2.74
C ALA A 126 35.96 11.15 -4.25
N TYR A 127 34.91 11.26 -5.08
CA TYR A 127 35.07 11.42 -6.52
C TYR A 127 35.83 12.70 -6.90
N LEU A 128 35.52 13.84 -6.28
CA LEU A 128 36.22 15.09 -6.58
C LEU A 128 37.71 15.07 -6.20
N ARG A 129 38.11 14.25 -5.22
CA ARG A 129 39.52 14.08 -4.83
C ARG A 129 40.26 13.08 -5.70
N HIS A 130 39.56 12.06 -6.18
CA HIS A 130 40.11 10.94 -6.92
C HIS A 130 39.29 10.65 -8.19
N PRO A 131 39.21 11.60 -9.14
CA PRO A 131 38.43 11.43 -10.37
C PRO A 131 38.97 10.32 -11.28
N GLU A 132 40.23 9.93 -11.10
CA GLU A 132 40.90 8.82 -11.77
C GLU A 132 40.38 7.44 -11.37
N LEU A 133 39.71 7.32 -10.21
CA LEU A 133 39.21 6.04 -9.69
C LEU A 133 37.79 5.76 -10.19
N PRO A 134 37.56 4.74 -11.04
CA PRO A 134 36.23 4.42 -11.57
C PRO A 134 35.21 4.13 -10.47
N TYR A 135 35.63 3.41 -9.42
CA TYR A 135 34.77 3.07 -8.28
C TYR A 135 34.27 4.29 -7.50
N ALA A 136 35.04 5.39 -7.48
CA ALA A 136 34.59 6.63 -6.82
C ALA A 136 33.44 7.27 -7.60
N ARG A 137 33.52 7.26 -8.93
CA ARG A 137 32.42 7.69 -9.81
C ARG A 137 31.20 6.79 -9.65
N GLU A 138 31.37 5.47 -9.75
CA GLU A 138 30.27 4.51 -9.62
C GLU A 138 29.54 4.64 -8.27
N ASN A 139 30.27 4.79 -7.17
CA ASN A 139 29.67 4.98 -5.84
C ASN A 139 28.90 6.29 -5.73
N ARG A 140 29.42 7.38 -6.30
CA ARG A 140 28.72 8.67 -6.36
C ARG A 140 27.42 8.54 -7.16
N ASP A 141 27.52 8.00 -8.38
CA ASP A 141 26.40 7.89 -9.30
C ASP A 141 25.34 6.93 -8.75
N PHE A 142 25.74 5.86 -8.06
CA PHE A 142 24.83 4.95 -7.37
C PHE A 142 24.00 5.64 -6.28
N VAL A 143 24.64 6.46 -5.42
CA VAL A 143 23.93 7.20 -4.38
C VAL A 143 23.05 8.31 -4.99
N TYR A 144 23.54 8.99 -6.01
CA TYR A 144 22.78 9.98 -6.79
C TYR A 144 21.50 9.38 -7.35
N ASN A 145 21.61 8.24 -8.04
CA ASN A 145 20.47 7.55 -8.63
C ASN A 145 19.48 7.09 -7.55
N GLN A 146 19.94 6.60 -6.39
CA GLN A 146 19.04 6.25 -5.28
C GLN A 146 18.22 7.44 -4.76
N VAL A 147 18.83 8.62 -4.63
CA VAL A 147 18.10 9.83 -4.22
C VAL A 147 17.09 10.21 -5.30
N ARG A 148 17.53 10.27 -6.56
CA ARG A 148 16.68 10.61 -7.70
C ARG A 148 15.47 9.68 -7.80
N ASP A 149 15.70 8.38 -7.67
CA ASP A 149 14.62 7.38 -7.76
C ASP A 149 13.65 7.51 -6.57
N ALA A 150 14.14 7.78 -5.35
CA ALA A 150 13.28 8.03 -4.20
C ALA A 150 12.42 9.30 -4.38
N VAL A 151 13.00 10.39 -4.91
CA VAL A 151 12.26 11.61 -5.24
C VAL A 151 11.26 11.36 -6.38
N GLY A 152 11.63 10.54 -7.36
CA GLY A 152 10.75 10.07 -8.43
C GLY A 152 9.53 9.30 -7.93
N VAL A 153 9.71 8.42 -6.93
CA VAL A 153 8.59 7.71 -6.27
C VAL A 153 7.64 8.70 -5.59
N ILE A 154 8.17 9.68 -4.83
CA ILE A 154 7.34 10.72 -4.20
C ILE A 154 6.55 11.48 -5.27
N SER A 155 7.21 11.86 -6.37
CA SER A 155 6.60 12.58 -7.50
C SER A 155 5.51 11.76 -8.18
N ALA A 156 5.72 10.46 -8.41
CA ALA A 156 4.74 9.58 -9.01
C ALA A 156 3.48 9.48 -8.15
N ILE A 157 3.62 9.27 -6.84
CA ILE A 157 2.51 9.22 -5.89
C ILE A 157 1.74 10.56 -5.89
N MET A 158 2.44 11.70 -5.87
CA MET A 158 1.78 13.02 -5.88
C MET A 158 0.97 13.28 -7.15
N GLN A 159 1.35 12.67 -8.26
CA GLN A 159 0.71 12.84 -9.56
C GLN A 159 -0.28 11.71 -9.89
N GLY A 160 -0.46 10.72 -9.01
CA GLY A 160 -1.26 9.53 -9.27
C GLY A 160 -0.74 8.69 -10.44
N ARG A 161 0.57 8.74 -10.71
CA ARG A 161 1.22 7.96 -11.77
C ARG A 161 1.65 6.60 -11.22
N PRO A 162 1.60 5.54 -12.05
CA PRO A 162 2.16 4.25 -11.65
C PRO A 162 3.65 4.39 -11.35
N ILE A 163 4.08 3.84 -10.22
CA ILE A 163 5.49 3.80 -9.83
C ILE A 163 6.19 2.77 -10.75
N PRO A 164 7.30 3.13 -11.44
CA PRO A 164 8.01 2.19 -12.28
C PRO A 164 8.49 0.95 -11.49
N PRO A 165 8.42 -0.27 -12.05
CA PRO A 165 8.81 -1.51 -11.35
C PRO A 165 10.30 -1.57 -10.98
N THR A 166 11.12 -0.70 -11.56
CA THR A 166 12.54 -0.53 -11.21
C THR A 166 12.77 0.37 -10.00
N GLN A 167 11.78 1.20 -9.62
CA GLN A 167 11.85 2.15 -8.50
C GLN A 167 10.97 1.72 -7.32
N THR A 168 10.12 0.70 -7.49
CA THR A 168 9.53 0.01 -6.37
C THR A 168 10.62 -0.78 -5.64
N LEU A 169 10.71 -0.63 -4.32
CA LEU A 169 11.45 -1.58 -3.49
C LEU A 169 10.69 -2.90 -3.50
N LYS A 170 10.77 -3.67 -4.60
CA LYS A 170 10.20 -5.02 -4.80
C LYS A 170 9.03 -5.34 -3.85
N LEU A 171 7.98 -4.54 -3.90
CA LEU A 171 6.67 -4.95 -3.41
C LEU A 171 5.84 -5.10 -4.66
N ASP A 172 6.19 -6.16 -5.39
CA ASP A 172 5.39 -6.65 -6.48
C ASP A 172 4.01 -6.98 -5.89
N SER A 173 2.97 -6.63 -6.62
CA SER A 173 1.56 -6.93 -6.38
C SER A 173 1.22 -8.43 -6.34
N SER A 174 2.23 -9.30 -6.28
CA SER A 174 2.08 -10.70 -5.90
C SER A 174 2.08 -10.79 -4.36
N LEU A 175 1.48 -11.85 -3.80
CA LEU A 175 1.52 -12.15 -2.36
C LEU A 175 2.95 -12.54 -1.91
N SER A 176 3.93 -11.69 -2.19
CA SER A 176 5.37 -11.94 -2.06
C SER A 176 5.88 -11.74 -0.63
N SER A 177 5.05 -11.16 0.25
CA SER A 177 5.34 -11.02 1.67
C SER A 177 4.45 -11.95 2.50
N VAL A 178 5.00 -12.46 3.61
CA VAL A 178 4.25 -13.24 4.60
C VAL A 178 3.04 -12.46 5.13
N GLY A 179 3.17 -11.13 5.26
CA GLY A 179 2.08 -10.26 5.71
C GLY A 179 0.92 -10.20 4.71
N ASP A 180 1.22 -10.14 3.42
CA ASP A 180 0.21 -10.12 2.36
C ASP A 180 -0.50 -11.47 2.25
N LEU A 181 0.24 -12.58 2.30
CA LEU A 181 -0.33 -13.93 2.34
C LEU A 181 -1.25 -14.11 3.56
N THR A 182 -0.80 -13.65 4.74
CA THR A 182 -1.61 -13.72 5.96
C THR A 182 -2.89 -12.89 5.84
N ARG A 183 -2.84 -11.72 5.22
CA ARG A 183 -4.01 -10.89 4.95
C ARG A 183 -4.98 -11.56 3.98
N ALA A 184 -4.49 -12.10 2.87
CA ALA A 184 -5.30 -12.80 1.89
C ALA A 184 -6.00 -14.03 2.49
N LEU A 185 -5.28 -14.80 3.32
CA LEU A 185 -5.87 -15.91 4.09
C LEU A 185 -6.99 -15.45 5.03
N ASN A 186 -6.80 -14.34 5.77
CA ASN A 186 -7.84 -13.79 6.65
C ASN A 186 -9.08 -13.30 5.88
N GLU A 187 -8.90 -12.69 4.71
CA GLU A 187 -10.01 -12.25 3.87
C GLU A 187 -10.75 -13.46 3.30
N PHE A 188 -10.02 -14.47 2.84
CA PHE A 188 -10.57 -15.72 2.35
C PHE A 188 -11.41 -16.44 3.42
N ASP A 189 -10.91 -16.54 4.66
CA ASP A 189 -11.65 -17.14 5.79
C ASP A 189 -13.00 -16.42 6.04
N ARG A 190 -13.03 -15.10 5.90
CA ARG A 190 -14.26 -14.30 6.05
C ARG A 190 -15.27 -14.57 4.94
N ILE A 191 -14.82 -14.74 3.70
CA ILE A 191 -15.70 -15.02 2.56
C ILE A 191 -16.26 -16.44 2.67
N VAL A 192 -15.45 -17.40 3.13
CA VAL A 192 -15.84 -18.80 3.35
C VAL A 192 -16.91 -18.94 4.44
N MET A 193 -16.92 -18.06 5.46
CA MET A 193 -17.96 -17.96 6.51
C MET A 193 -19.32 -17.40 6.02
N MET A 194 -19.65 -17.53 4.73
CA MET A 194 -20.94 -17.10 4.21
C MET A 194 -22.06 -18.05 4.63
N LYS A 195 -23.29 -17.51 4.71
CA LYS A 195 -24.47 -18.34 4.96
C LYS A 195 -24.77 -19.22 3.73
N PRO A 196 -25.15 -20.50 3.89
CA PRO A 196 -25.45 -21.41 2.78
C PRO A 196 -26.51 -20.87 1.81
N GLN A 197 -27.47 -20.10 2.29
CA GLN A 197 -28.53 -19.52 1.44
C GLN A 197 -28.01 -18.47 0.44
N LYS A 198 -26.82 -17.92 0.66
CA LYS A 198 -26.21 -16.92 -0.23
C LYS A 198 -25.33 -17.55 -1.32
N PHE A 199 -25.12 -18.86 -1.28
CA PHE A 199 -24.26 -19.54 -2.24
C PHE A 199 -24.90 -19.57 -3.64
N ASN A 200 -24.13 -19.09 -4.62
CA ASN A 200 -24.46 -19.16 -6.04
C ASN A 200 -23.29 -19.83 -6.75
N GLU A 201 -23.52 -21.04 -7.26
CA GLU A 201 -22.49 -21.85 -7.90
C GLU A 201 -21.81 -21.14 -9.07
N GLN A 202 -22.53 -20.35 -9.87
CA GLN A 202 -21.96 -19.71 -11.07
C GLN A 202 -21.07 -18.50 -10.77
N ILE A 203 -21.24 -17.88 -9.60
CA ILE A 203 -20.56 -16.62 -9.26
C ILE A 203 -19.55 -16.84 -8.14
N ILE A 204 -19.94 -17.54 -7.08
CA ILE A 204 -19.13 -17.66 -5.87
C ILE A 204 -18.08 -18.76 -6.00
N ARG A 205 -18.38 -19.86 -6.70
CA ARG A 205 -17.41 -20.92 -6.96
C ARG A 205 -16.15 -20.39 -7.68
N PRO A 206 -16.24 -19.75 -8.85
CA PRO A 206 -15.05 -19.25 -9.54
C PRO A 206 -14.29 -18.21 -8.71
N GLN A 207 -14.99 -17.35 -7.95
CA GLN A 207 -14.34 -16.36 -7.08
C GLN A 207 -13.54 -16.99 -5.94
N LEU A 208 -14.07 -18.04 -5.31
CA LEU A 208 -13.36 -18.76 -4.24
C LEU A 208 -12.18 -19.56 -4.79
N GLU A 209 -12.34 -20.21 -5.94
CA GLU A 209 -11.26 -20.95 -6.60
C GLU A 209 -10.13 -20.01 -7.04
N GLU A 210 -10.46 -18.89 -7.69
CA GLU A 210 -9.48 -17.88 -8.13
C GLU A 210 -8.71 -17.28 -6.94
N ARG A 211 -9.43 -16.89 -5.87
CA ARG A 211 -8.79 -16.34 -4.66
C ARG A 211 -7.91 -17.39 -3.98
N LEU A 212 -8.32 -18.64 -3.93
CA LEU A 212 -7.50 -19.70 -3.34
C LEU A 212 -6.24 -19.96 -4.18
N GLU A 213 -6.35 -20.02 -5.50
CA GLU A 213 -5.17 -20.22 -6.37
C GLU A 213 -4.19 -19.04 -6.31
N SER A 214 -4.69 -17.81 -6.12
CA SER A 214 -3.84 -16.65 -5.82
C SER A 214 -3.04 -16.87 -4.53
N ILE A 215 -3.70 -17.31 -3.45
CA ILE A 215 -3.05 -17.64 -2.17
C ILE A 215 -2.02 -18.75 -2.33
N ILE A 216 -2.35 -19.82 -3.07
CA ILE A 216 -1.43 -20.94 -3.32
C ILE A 216 -0.22 -20.48 -4.12
N SER A 217 -0.43 -19.59 -5.10
CA SER A 217 0.67 -19.01 -5.89
C SER A 217 1.61 -18.19 -5.00
N GLY A 218 1.07 -17.37 -4.09
CA GLY A 218 1.85 -16.64 -3.09
C GLY A 218 2.62 -17.56 -2.14
N ALA A 219 1.96 -18.61 -1.66
CA ALA A 219 2.55 -19.62 -0.80
C ALA A 219 3.70 -20.38 -1.49
N ALA A 220 3.53 -20.72 -2.77
CA ALA A 220 4.54 -21.38 -3.60
C ALA A 220 5.76 -20.49 -3.83
N LEU A 221 5.57 -19.20 -4.14
CA LEU A 221 6.68 -18.24 -4.26
C LEU A 221 7.55 -18.17 -3.00
N LEU A 222 6.93 -18.24 -1.82
CA LEU A 222 7.64 -18.27 -0.53
C LEU A 222 8.32 -19.63 -0.28
N ALA A 223 7.70 -20.73 -0.72
CA ALA A 223 8.27 -22.07 -0.61
C ALA A 223 9.51 -22.26 -1.50
N ASP A 224 9.49 -21.67 -2.69
CA ASP A 224 10.56 -21.75 -3.70
C ASP A 224 11.70 -20.74 -3.46
N SER A 225 11.61 -19.93 -2.41
CA SER A 225 12.71 -19.05 -2.01
C SER A 225 13.99 -19.85 -1.69
N LEU A 226 15.14 -19.34 -2.14
CA LEU A 226 16.47 -19.95 -1.93
C LEU A 226 16.83 -20.17 -0.45
N SER A 227 16.15 -19.47 0.46
CA SER A 227 16.34 -19.60 1.90
C SER A 227 15.47 -20.68 2.56
N THR A 228 14.55 -21.31 1.81
CA THR A 228 13.58 -22.27 2.35
C THR A 228 14.12 -23.70 2.28
N ARG A 229 14.17 -24.38 3.43
CA ARG A 229 14.57 -25.79 3.52
C ARG A 229 13.58 -26.70 2.78
N GLU A 230 14.08 -27.76 2.17
CA GLU A 230 13.30 -28.72 1.40
C GLU A 230 12.15 -29.34 2.20
N ASP A 231 12.39 -29.79 3.44
CA ASP A 231 11.33 -30.30 4.33
C ASP A 231 10.20 -29.29 4.61
N ARG A 232 10.50 -27.98 4.59
CA ARG A 232 9.50 -26.92 4.77
C ARG A 232 8.74 -26.68 3.45
N ARG A 233 9.44 -26.74 2.31
CA ARG A 233 8.83 -26.67 0.97
C ARG A 233 7.79 -27.78 0.79
N ASP A 234 8.14 -29.02 1.11
CA ASP A 234 7.24 -30.17 0.99
C ASP A 234 6.00 -30.04 1.89
N ARG A 235 6.19 -29.55 3.13
CA ARG A 235 5.07 -29.25 4.04
C ARG A 235 4.15 -28.17 3.49
N ILE A 236 4.70 -27.09 2.94
CA ILE A 236 3.89 -26.04 2.31
C ILE A 236 3.09 -26.60 1.14
N VAL A 237 3.71 -27.41 0.27
CA VAL A 237 3.03 -28.03 -0.87
C VAL A 237 1.89 -28.96 -0.40
N GLN A 238 2.14 -29.74 0.65
CA GLN A 238 1.11 -30.60 1.26
C GLN A 238 -0.06 -29.78 1.81
N GLU A 239 0.21 -28.69 2.53
CA GLU A 239 -0.85 -27.82 3.05
C GLU A 239 -1.60 -27.09 1.94
N CYS A 240 -0.94 -26.61 0.88
CA CYS A 240 -1.60 -26.04 -0.29
C CYS A 240 -2.58 -27.03 -0.95
N ASN A 241 -2.17 -28.30 -1.10
CA ASN A 241 -3.04 -29.35 -1.62
C ASN A 241 -4.19 -29.67 -0.65
N ALA A 242 -3.93 -29.70 0.65
CA ALA A 242 -4.96 -29.93 1.67
C ALA A 242 -6.01 -28.82 1.70
N VAL A 243 -5.61 -27.55 1.55
CA VAL A 243 -6.50 -26.40 1.45
C VAL A 243 -7.32 -26.46 0.16
N ARG A 244 -6.71 -26.84 -0.98
CA ARG A 244 -7.43 -27.05 -2.25
C ARG A 244 -8.51 -28.12 -2.14
N GLN A 245 -8.18 -29.26 -1.51
CA GLN A 245 -9.15 -30.33 -1.30
C GLN A 245 -10.28 -29.90 -0.34
N ALA A 246 -9.95 -29.22 0.75
CA ALA A 246 -10.95 -28.73 1.69
C ALA A 246 -11.93 -27.73 1.05
N LEU A 247 -11.48 -26.91 0.09
CA LEU A 247 -12.36 -26.03 -0.67
C LEU A 247 -13.31 -26.82 -1.57
N GLN A 248 -12.82 -27.82 -2.30
CA GLN A 248 -13.67 -28.65 -3.17
C GLN A 248 -14.73 -29.40 -2.36
N ASP A 249 -14.33 -30.02 -1.24
CA ASP A 249 -15.24 -30.65 -0.29
C ASP A 249 -16.34 -29.69 0.20
N LEU A 250 -15.98 -28.44 0.49
CA LEU A 250 -16.90 -27.42 0.95
C LEU A 250 -17.85 -26.96 -0.17
N LEU A 251 -17.35 -26.76 -1.39
CA LEU A 251 -18.16 -26.39 -2.55
C LEU A 251 -19.17 -27.49 -2.90
N ASP A 252 -18.75 -28.75 -2.86
CA ASP A 252 -19.63 -29.90 -3.06
C ASP A 252 -20.74 -29.94 -1.99
N GLU A 253 -20.42 -29.63 -0.74
CA GLU A 253 -21.39 -29.56 0.35
C GLU A 253 -22.40 -28.41 0.14
N TYR A 254 -21.95 -27.24 -0.31
CA TYR A 254 -22.84 -26.12 -0.68
C TYR A 254 -23.78 -26.48 -1.84
N ILE A 255 -23.31 -27.25 -2.83
CA ILE A 255 -24.13 -27.76 -3.94
C ILE A 255 -25.14 -28.80 -3.44
N GLN A 256 -24.76 -29.66 -2.50
CA GLN A 256 -25.69 -30.63 -1.90
C GLN A 256 -26.76 -29.93 -1.05
N TYR A 257 -26.40 -28.85 -0.35
CA TYR A 257 -27.33 -28.01 0.39
C TYR A 257 -28.36 -27.33 -0.52
N SER A 258 -27.93 -26.74 -1.65
CA SER A 258 -28.85 -26.10 -2.62
C SER A 258 -29.84 -27.10 -3.23
N ARG A 259 -29.44 -28.37 -3.33
CA ARG A 259 -30.29 -29.50 -3.75
C ARG A 259 -31.17 -30.07 -2.62
N LYS A 260 -31.18 -29.46 -1.44
CA LYS A 260 -31.89 -29.93 -0.21
C LYS A 260 -31.48 -31.34 0.25
N LYS A 261 -30.25 -31.74 -0.05
CA LYS A 261 -29.69 -33.05 0.32
C LYS A 261 -28.75 -32.99 1.52
N SER A 262 -28.53 -31.79 2.09
CA SER A 262 -27.64 -31.57 3.23
C SER A 262 -28.26 -30.60 4.26
N SER A 263 -27.67 -30.59 5.45
CA SER A 263 -28.05 -29.77 6.62
C SER A 263 -27.05 -28.62 6.83
N ASP A 264 -27.51 -27.56 7.50
CA ASP A 264 -26.64 -26.46 7.95
C ASP A 264 -25.46 -26.98 8.82
N GLU A 265 -25.66 -28.07 9.57
CA GLU A 265 -24.63 -28.68 10.41
C GLU A 265 -23.46 -29.26 9.59
N ASN A 266 -23.75 -29.90 8.46
CA ASN A 266 -22.73 -30.49 7.59
C ASN A 266 -21.91 -29.40 6.90
N VAL A 267 -22.58 -28.34 6.41
CA VAL A 267 -21.90 -27.19 5.82
C VAL A 267 -21.01 -26.51 6.85
N ASN A 268 -21.50 -26.30 8.07
CA ASN A 268 -20.71 -25.73 9.16
C ASN A 268 -19.49 -26.59 9.53
N ALA A 269 -19.62 -27.91 9.51
CA ALA A 269 -18.49 -28.82 9.73
C ALA A 269 -17.42 -28.67 8.62
N LYS A 270 -17.83 -28.55 7.35
CA LYS A 270 -16.91 -28.31 6.23
C LYS A 270 -16.28 -26.92 6.27
N ILE A 271 -17.00 -25.89 6.73
CA ILE A 271 -16.44 -24.55 6.98
C ILE A 271 -15.35 -24.62 8.06
N GLN A 272 -15.58 -25.33 9.16
CA GLN A 272 -14.57 -25.52 10.22
C GLN A 272 -13.34 -26.29 9.73
N ALA A 273 -13.55 -27.32 8.90
CA ALA A 273 -12.45 -28.05 8.26
C ALA A 273 -11.62 -27.12 7.37
N MET A 274 -12.27 -26.27 6.57
CA MET A 274 -11.60 -25.28 5.73
C MET A 274 -10.75 -24.31 6.55
N GLN A 275 -11.31 -23.75 7.63
CA GLN A 275 -10.60 -22.83 8.54
C GLN A 275 -9.42 -23.48 9.25
N THR A 276 -9.53 -24.78 9.55
CA THR A 276 -8.42 -25.52 10.14
C THR A 276 -7.27 -25.62 9.14
N LYS A 277 -7.58 -25.90 7.87
CA LYS A 277 -6.56 -25.99 6.81
C LYS A 277 -5.95 -24.65 6.43
N THR A 278 -6.72 -23.58 6.36
CA THR A 278 -6.16 -22.23 6.15
C THR A 278 -5.27 -21.80 7.31
N ARG A 279 -5.61 -22.18 8.55
CA ARG A 279 -4.75 -21.97 9.73
C ARG A 279 -3.48 -22.81 9.70
N ASP A 280 -3.55 -24.07 9.28
CA ASP A 280 -2.38 -24.94 9.22
C ASP A 280 -1.39 -24.50 8.13
N LEU A 281 -1.89 -24.02 6.99
CA LEU A 281 -1.08 -23.34 5.98
C LEU A 281 -0.43 -22.07 6.55
N ARG A 282 -1.18 -21.26 7.32
CA ARG A 282 -0.63 -20.04 7.95
C ARG A 282 0.51 -20.33 8.91
N LYS A 283 0.40 -21.38 9.74
CA LYS A 283 1.47 -21.80 10.68
C LYS A 283 2.78 -22.14 9.98
N GLN A 284 2.78 -22.44 8.68
CA GLN A 284 4.01 -22.67 7.94
C GLN A 284 4.82 -21.39 7.74
N TYR A 285 4.27 -20.22 8.04
CA TYR A 285 4.87 -18.90 7.85
C TYR A 285 5.01 -18.06 9.12
N ASP A 286 4.51 -18.55 10.27
CA ASP A 286 4.82 -18.05 11.62
C ASP A 286 6.19 -18.57 12.09
#